data_AF-A0A821ZX89-F1
#
_entry.id   AF-A0A821ZX89-F1
#
_cell.length_a   1.000
_cell.length_b   1.000
_cell.length_c   1.000
_cell.angle_alpha   90.00
_cell.angle_beta   90.00
_cell.angle_gamma   90.00
#
_symmetry.space_group_name_H-M   'P 1'
#
loop_
_entity.id
_entity.type
_entity.pdbx_description
1 polymer ?
#
loop_
_entity_poly.entity_id
_entity_poly.type
_entity_poly.pdbx_seq_one_letter_code
_entity_poly.pdbx_strand_id
1 'polypeptide(L)'
;KKSYETLILGYTGDDDRFNSLKGTSKILCSVPALIHSTKPALHLLFQNLINFPNHEIDHCLELYARNLLPNFTSIGNEVLKHQSIDLFEEINL
;
A
#
# COMPACT_ATOMS: atom_id res chain seq x y z
N LYS A 1 9.62 -19.43 15.79
CA LYS A 1 8.78 -18.81 14.74
C LYS A 1 8.97 -17.30 14.84
N LYS A 2 9.29 -16.60 13.75
CA LYS A 2 9.57 -15.15 13.80
C LYS A 2 8.24 -14.40 13.99
N SER A 3 8.10 -13.63 15.07
CA SER A 3 6.84 -12.93 15.42
C SER A 3 6.69 -11.57 14.73
N TYR A 4 7.51 -11.29 13.72
CA TYR A 4 7.51 -10.03 12.99
C TYR A 4 7.93 -10.24 11.54
N GLU A 5 7.49 -9.32 10.70
CA GLU A 5 7.88 -9.21 9.30
C GLU A 5 8.69 -7.91 9.11
N THR A 6 9.52 -7.86 8.08
CA THR A 6 10.34 -6.68 7.78
C THR A 6 9.80 -6.00 6.53
N LEU A 7 9.49 -4.71 6.65
CA LEU A 7 9.20 -3.83 5.52
C LEU A 7 10.44 -2.96 5.26
N ILE A 8 10.90 -2.96 4.02
CA ILE A 8 12.04 -2.14 3.59
C ILE A 8 11.48 -0.98 2.77
N LEU A 9 11.89 0.25 3.10
CA LEU A 9 11.51 1.44 2.37
C LEU A 9 12.68 1.92 1.52
N GLY A 10 12.44 1.99 0.21
CA GLY A 10 13.34 2.63 -0.74
C GLY A 10 12.72 3.93 -1.24
N TYR A 11 13.55 4.94 -1.46
CA TYR A 11 13.15 6.21 -2.02
C TYR A 11 14.21 6.68 -3.02
N THR A 12 13.77 7.35 -4.07
CA THR A 12 14.63 7.96 -5.09
C THR A 12 14.28 9.43 -5.21
N GLY A 13 15.30 10.29 -5.17
CA GLY A 13 15.14 11.74 -5.25
C GLY A 13 15.80 12.44 -4.07
N ASP A 14 15.48 13.71 -3.89
CA ASP A 14 15.92 14.51 -2.76
C ASP A 14 14.70 15.11 -2.07
N ASP A 15 14.29 14.49 -0.96
CA ASP A 15 13.13 14.89 -0.16
C ASP A 15 13.50 14.73 1.31
N ASP A 16 13.49 15.86 2.02
CA ASP A 16 13.86 15.96 3.43
C ASP A 16 13.06 15.00 4.32
N ARG A 17 11.82 14.67 3.96
CA ARG A 17 10.96 13.73 4.68
C ARG A 17 11.60 12.34 4.70
N PHE A 18 12.07 11.85 3.55
CA PHE A 18 12.74 10.54 3.43
C PHE A 18 14.19 10.58 3.91
N ASN A 19 14.90 11.69 3.65
CA ASN A 19 16.26 11.87 4.15
C ASN A 19 16.30 11.80 5.69
N SER A 20 15.30 12.36 6.37
CA SER A 20 15.17 12.29 7.84
C SER A 20 14.98 10.87 8.39
N LEU A 21 14.49 9.94 7.57
CA LEU A 21 14.27 8.55 7.95
C LEU A 21 15.48 7.65 7.68
N LYS A 22 16.48 8.13 6.94
CA LYS A 22 17.66 7.36 6.58
C LYS A 22 18.41 6.90 7.83
N GLY A 23 18.66 5.59 7.92
CA GLY A 23 19.33 4.98 9.08
C GLY A 23 18.44 4.82 10.32
N THR A 24 17.17 5.23 10.27
CA THR A 24 16.23 4.99 11.36
C THR A 24 15.55 3.63 11.20
N SER A 25 15.10 3.05 12.31
CA SER A 25 14.25 1.87 12.34
C SER A 25 12.95 2.19 13.08
N LYS A 26 11.82 1.81 12.49
CA LYS A 26 10.49 2.02 13.07
C LYS A 26 9.83 0.66 13.29
N ILE A 27 9.12 0.53 14.41
CA ILE A 27 8.35 -0.67 14.74
C ILE A 27 6.88 -0.35 14.48
N LEU A 28 6.25 -1.18 13.66
CA LEU A 28 4.81 -1.19 13.49
C LEU A 28 4.22 -2.36 14.28
N CYS A 29 3.27 -2.04 15.14
CA CYS A 29 2.46 -3.04 15.83
C CYS A 29 1.04 -3.03 15.23
N SER A 30 0.54 -4.19 14.84
CA SER A 30 -0.84 -4.38 14.40
C SER A 30 -1.45 -5.62 15.03
N VAL A 31 -2.78 -5.65 15.07
CA VAL A 31 -3.51 -6.86 15.44
C VAL A 31 -3.34 -7.87 14.30
N PRO A 32 -2.94 -9.12 14.58
CA PRO A 32 -2.81 -10.14 13.55
C PRO A 32 -4.17 -10.40 12.89
N ALA A 33 -4.19 -10.42 11.57
CA ALA A 33 -5.38 -10.80 10.82
C ALA A 33 -5.63 -12.30 10.92
N LEU A 34 -6.90 -12.70 10.98
CA LEU A 34 -7.30 -14.11 10.90
C LEU A 34 -6.97 -14.72 9.53
N ILE A 35 -7.00 -13.89 8.48
CA ILE A 35 -6.68 -14.28 7.11
C ILE A 35 -5.16 -14.26 6.94
N HIS A 36 -4.63 -15.38 6.44
CA HIS A 36 -3.21 -15.54 6.22
C HIS A 36 -2.63 -14.50 5.25
N SER A 37 -1.39 -14.12 5.54
CA SER A 37 -0.58 -13.19 4.74
C SER A 37 -1.17 -11.78 4.60
N THR A 38 -2.22 -11.43 5.35
CA THR A 38 -2.84 -10.11 5.29
C THR A 38 -1.98 -9.12 6.04
N LYS A 39 -1.39 -8.20 5.29
CA LYS A 39 -0.65 -7.07 5.84
C LYS A 39 -1.66 -6.04 6.38
N PRO A 40 -1.32 -5.31 7.45
CA PRO A 40 -2.10 -4.14 7.85
C PRO A 40 -2.11 -3.11 6.70
N ALA A 41 -3.07 -2.16 6.73
CA ALA A 41 -3.23 -1.13 5.71
C ALA A 41 -2.00 -0.20 5.63
N LEU A 42 -1.00 -0.59 4.82
CA LEU A 42 0.30 0.09 4.75
C LEU A 42 0.20 1.54 4.22
N HIS A 43 -0.79 1.83 3.36
CA HIS A 43 -1.00 3.18 2.82
C HIS A 43 -1.28 4.22 3.93
N LEU A 44 -2.04 3.85 4.96
CA LEU A 44 -2.29 4.71 6.13
C LEU A 44 -1.01 4.91 6.95
N LEU A 45 -0.09 3.95 6.91
CA LEU A 45 1.18 4.08 7.60
C LEU A 45 2.09 5.07 6.90
N PHE A 46 2.11 5.06 5.56
CA PHE A 46 2.88 6.04 4.80
C PHE A 46 2.40 7.48 5.07
N GLN A 47 1.08 7.70 5.14
CA GLN A 47 0.54 9.00 5.56
C GLN A 47 1.12 9.47 6.89
N ASN A 48 1.17 8.59 7.89
CA ASN A 48 1.65 8.92 9.23
C ASN A 48 3.19 8.98 9.36
N LEU A 49 3.92 8.16 8.60
CA LEU A 49 5.36 7.95 8.81
C LEU A 49 6.21 8.96 8.04
N ILE A 50 5.73 9.42 6.88
CA ILE A 50 6.42 10.38 6.01
C ILE A 50 5.62 11.67 5.80
N ASN A 51 4.52 11.88 6.55
CA ASN A 51 3.59 13.01 6.33
C ASN A 51 3.22 13.16 4.85
N PHE A 52 2.93 12.04 4.18
CA PHE A 52 2.53 12.07 2.78
C PHE A 52 1.14 12.71 2.71
N PRO A 53 0.97 13.86 2.03
CA PRO A 53 -0.33 14.47 1.85
C PRO A 53 -1.26 13.51 1.11
N ASN A 54 -2.54 13.49 1.49
CA ASN A 54 -3.53 12.58 0.90
C ASN A 54 -3.68 12.74 -0.63
N HIS A 55 -3.36 13.92 -1.17
CA HIS A 55 -3.37 14.22 -2.61
C HIS A 55 -2.08 13.79 -3.34
N GLU A 56 -1.02 13.41 -2.61
CA GLU A 56 0.19 12.84 -3.21
C GLU A 56 0.10 11.31 -3.33
N ILE A 57 -0.91 10.68 -2.73
CA ILE A 57 -1.22 9.24 -2.90
C ILE A 57 -2.21 9.09 -4.07
N ASP A 58 -1.91 9.77 -5.16
CA ASP A 58 -2.55 9.55 -6.44
C ASP A 58 -1.57 8.76 -7.31
N HIS A 59 -2.05 7.68 -7.95
CA HIS A 59 -1.26 6.79 -8.81
C HIS A 59 -0.27 5.86 -8.09
N CYS A 60 -0.71 5.23 -7.00
CA CYS A 60 0.09 4.19 -6.35
C CYS A 60 -0.02 2.84 -7.08
N LEU A 61 1.03 2.01 -7.03
CA LEU A 61 1.04 0.65 -7.59
C LEU A 61 1.20 -0.37 -6.47
N GLU A 62 0.27 -1.33 -6.40
CA GLU A 62 0.40 -2.49 -5.51
C GLU A 62 0.58 -3.77 -6.34
N LEU A 63 1.73 -4.42 -6.18
CA LEU A 63 2.02 -5.70 -6.81
C LEU A 63 1.65 -6.86 -5.90
N TYR A 64 1.18 -7.97 -6.50
CA TYR A 64 0.63 -9.13 -5.80
C TYR A 64 -0.55 -8.78 -4.89
N ALA A 65 -1.32 -7.77 -5.30
CA ALA A 65 -2.47 -7.27 -4.57
C ALA A 65 -3.56 -8.36 -4.46
N ARG A 66 -4.25 -8.37 -3.32
CA ARG A 66 -5.41 -9.25 -3.10
C ARG A 66 -6.74 -8.51 -2.96
N ASN A 67 -6.68 -7.22 -2.71
CA ASN A 67 -7.85 -6.35 -2.61
C ASN A 67 -7.61 -5.13 -3.50
N LEU A 68 -8.69 -4.48 -3.92
CA LEU A 68 -8.62 -3.18 -4.58
C LEU A 68 -8.54 -2.08 -3.51
N LEU A 69 -7.62 -1.15 -3.67
CA LEU A 69 -7.52 0.06 -2.86
C LEU A 69 -7.85 1.29 -3.73
N PRO A 70 -8.62 2.27 -3.22
CA PRO A 70 -8.82 3.53 -3.93
C PRO A 70 -7.49 4.19 -4.27
N ASN A 71 -7.39 4.78 -5.47
CA ASN A 71 -6.19 5.47 -6.00
C ASN A 71 -4.96 4.60 -6.23
N PHE A 72 -5.11 3.27 -6.15
CA PHE A 72 -4.06 2.30 -6.46
C PHE A 72 -4.38 1.55 -7.75
N THR A 73 -3.37 1.43 -8.61
CA THR A 73 -3.31 0.38 -9.61
C THR A 73 -2.88 -0.90 -8.91
N SER A 74 -3.82 -1.84 -8.74
CA SER A 74 -3.56 -3.13 -8.10
C SER A 74 -3.33 -4.22 -9.14
N ILE A 75 -2.20 -4.92 -9.07
CA ILE A 75 -1.86 -6.04 -9.96
C ILE A 75 -1.76 -7.34 -9.15
N GLY A 76 -2.63 -8.30 -9.45
CA GLY A 76 -2.62 -9.63 -8.83
C GLY A 76 -3.77 -10.50 -9.30
N ASN A 77 -3.69 -11.81 -9.09
CA ASN A 77 -4.72 -12.75 -9.56
C ASN A 77 -6.05 -12.60 -8.81
N GLU A 78 -6.00 -12.25 -7.53
CA GLU A 78 -7.20 -12.14 -6.69
C GLU A 78 -7.98 -10.86 -7.01
N VAL A 79 -7.31 -9.75 -7.37
CA VAL A 79 -8.00 -8.50 -7.73
C VAL A 79 -8.82 -8.60 -9.01
N LEU A 80 -8.46 -9.51 -9.93
CA LEU A 80 -9.26 -9.80 -11.13
C LEU A 80 -10.67 -10.29 -10.79
N LYS A 81 -10.83 -11.00 -9.67
CA LYS A 81 -12.14 -11.48 -9.21
C LYS A 81 -13.08 -10.34 -8.82
N HIS A 82 -12.53 -9.15 -8.55
CA HIS A 82 -13.28 -7.94 -8.22
C HIS A 82 -13.59 -7.08 -9.44
N GLN A 83 -13.13 -7.46 -10.64
CA GLN A 83 -13.37 -6.74 -11.90
C GLN A 83 -14.49 -7.40 -12.73
N SER A 84 -15.68 -7.54 -12.14
CA SER A 84 -16.85 -8.02 -12.91
C SER A 84 -17.29 -6.96 -13.91
N ILE A 85 -17.51 -7.34 -15.17
CA ILE A 85 -18.00 -6.44 -16.24
C ILE A 85 -19.32 -5.79 -15.85
N ASP A 86 -20.17 -6.50 -15.09
CA ASP A 86 -21.46 -5.98 -14.60
C ASP A 86 -21.32 -4.78 -13.65
N LEU A 87 -20.13 -4.54 -13.11
CA LEU A 87 -19.84 -3.40 -12.22
C LEU A 87 -19.34 -2.17 -12.99
N PHE A 88 -19.18 -2.24 -14.31
CA PHE A 88 -18.69 -1.16 -15.15
C PHE A 88 -19.79 -0.63 -16.07
N GLU A 89 -19.84 0.69 -16.21
CA GLU A 89 -20.69 1.34 -17.21
C GLU A 89 -19.87 1.59 -18.48
N GLU A 90 -20.48 1.33 -19.63
CA GLU A 90 -19.88 1.64 -20.93
C GLU A 90 -19.88 3.15 -21.14
N ILE A 91 -18.69 3.74 -21.20
CA ILE A 91 -18.53 5.16 -21.51
C ILE A 91 -18.36 5.27 -23.02
N ASN A 92 -19.42 5.68 -23.72
CA ASN A 92 -19.32 6.07 -25.13
C ASN A 92 -18.55 7.41 -25.21
N LEU A 93 -17.30 7.34 -25.68
CA LEU A 93 -16.41 8.48 -25.91
C LEU A 93 -16.55 9.03 -27.33
#